data_AF-A0AA51Q828-F1
#
_entry.id   AF-A0AA51Q828-F1
#
_cell.length_a   1.000
_cell.length_b   1.000
_cell.length_c   1.000
_cell.angle_alpha   90.00
_cell.angle_beta   90.00
_cell.angle_gamma   90.00
#
_symmetry.space_group_name_H-M   'P 1'
#
loop_
_entity.id
_entity.type
_entity.pdbx_description
1 polymer ?
#
loop_
_entity_poly.entity_id
_entity_poly.type
_entity_poly.pdbx_seq_one_letter_code
_entity_poly.pdbx_strand_id
1 'polypeptide(L)' 'MYKKVCNHCHQPSFSSCDSGTWICPVCSTDITHVFHQDAESRMDTKKKLELLANRYTQKPVTASAVNKYI' A
#
# COMPACT_ATOMS: atom_id res chain seq x y z
N MET A 1 -5.61 -11.37 1.27
CA MET A 1 -6.43 -10.16 1.44
C MET A 1 -6.53 -9.49 0.09
N TYR A 2 -7.75 -9.21 -0.36
CA TYR A 2 -8.03 -8.70 -1.69
C TYR A 2 -8.38 -7.23 -1.64
N LYS A 3 -8.11 -6.53 -2.73
CA LYS A 3 -8.43 -5.13 -2.95
C LYS A 3 -9.20 -4.97 -4.26
N LYS A 4 -10.28 -4.21 -4.22
CA LYS A 4 -10.97 -3.68 -5.41
C LYS A 4 -10.94 -2.16 -5.37
N VAL A 5 -10.82 -1.52 -6.52
CA VAL A 5 -10.95 -0.06 -6.61
C VAL A 5 -12.33 0.25 -7.15
N CYS A 6 -13.10 1.08 -6.44
CA CYS A 6 -14.43 1.43 -6.90
C CYS A 6 -14.35 2.31 -8.16
N ASN A 7 -15.10 1.97 -9.21
CA ASN A 7 -15.13 2.75 -10.44
C ASN A 7 -15.93 4.07 -10.30
N HIS A 8 -16.70 4.23 -9.22
CA HIS A 8 -17.52 5.41 -8.97
C HIS A 8 -16.82 6.45 -8.09
N CYS A 9 -16.32 6.04 -6.91
CA CYS A 9 -15.65 6.95 -5.98
C CYS A 9 -14.12 6.86 -6.01
N HIS A 10 -13.56 5.94 -6.81
CA HIS A 10 -12.12 5.68 -6.92
C HIS A 10 -11.41 5.31 -5.62
N GLN A 11 -12.17 4.99 -4.57
CA GLN A 11 -11.61 4.54 -3.29
C GLN A 11 -11.32 3.04 -3.31
N PRO A 12 -10.23 2.61 -2.65
CA PRO A 12 -9.93 1.20 -2.47
C PRO A 12 -10.86 0.58 -1.42
N SER A 13 -11.37 -0.60 -1.73
CA SER A 13 -12.12 -1.45 -0.81
C SER A 13 -11.35 -2.75 -0.61
N PHE A 14 -11.30 -3.23 0.63
CA PHE A 14 -10.57 -4.44 1.00
C PHE A 14 -11.54 -5.50 1.53
N SER A 15 -11.27 -6.75 1.18
CA SER A 15 -12.03 -7.91 1.65
C SER A 15 -11.10 -9.09 1.89
N SER A 16 -11.48 -9.94 2.84
CA SER A 16 -10.81 -11.21 3.07
C SER A 16 -11.21 -12.29 2.06
N CYS A 17 -12.31 -12.08 1.32
CA CYS A 17 -12.83 -13.01 0.32
C CYS A 17 -12.77 -12.37 -1.07
N ASP A 18 -12.45 -13.17 -2.08
CA ASP A 18 -12.42 -12.82 -3.50
C ASP A 18 -13.79 -12.95 -4.19
N SER A 19 -14.68 -13.70 -3.57
CA SER A 19 -15.96 -14.16 -4.10
C SER A 19 -17.15 -13.60 -3.33
N GLY A 20 -18.31 -13.56 -3.99
CA GLY A 20 -19.55 -13.00 -3.45
C GLY A 20 -19.78 -11.53 -3.78
N THR A 21 -20.90 -11.00 -3.29
CA THR A 21 -21.28 -9.60 -3.51
C THR A 21 -20.30 -8.68 -2.80
N TRP A 22 -19.80 -7.69 -3.53
CA TRP A 22 -18.87 -6.71 -3.01
C TRP A 22 -19.43 -5.31 -3.20
N ILE A 23 -19.89 -4.70 -2.11
CA ILE A 23 -20.39 -3.34 -2.10
C ILE A 23 -19.28 -2.39 -1.64
N CYS A 24 -19.08 -1.30 -2.36
CA CYS A 24 -18.14 -0.27 -1.95
C CYS A 24 -18.58 0.33 -0.59
N PRO A 25 -17.73 0.32 0.45
CA PRO A 25 -18.11 0.83 1.78
C PRO A 25 -18.23 2.36 1.83
N VAL A 26 -17.77 3.07 0.79
CA VAL A 26 -17.77 4.54 0.76
C VAL A 26 -18.99 5.11 0.05
N CYS A 27 -19.36 4.55 -1.11
CA CYS A 27 -20.45 5.07 -1.94
C CYS A 27 -21.57 4.06 -2.17
N SER A 28 -21.52 2.90 -1.51
CA SER A 28 -22.54 1.84 -1.58
C SER A 28 -22.79 1.29 -2.99
N THR A 29 -21.90 1.56 -3.94
CA THR A 29 -21.99 1.02 -5.31
C THR A 29 -21.54 -0.44 -5.34
N ASP A 30 -22.27 -1.26 -6.08
CA ASP A 30 -21.86 -2.63 -6.35
C ASP A 30 -20.60 -2.66 -7.23
N ILE A 31 -19.54 -3.26 -6.69
CA ILE A 31 -18.25 -3.45 -7.35
C ILE A 31 -17.90 -4.94 -7.48
N THR A 32 -18.90 -5.82 -7.38
CA THR A 32 -18.77 -7.27 -7.56
C THR A 32 -18.09 -7.60 -8.89
N HIS A 33 -18.46 -6.89 -9.96
CA HIS A 33 -17.91 -7.05 -11.30
C HIS A 33 -16.50 -6.51 -11.50
N VAL A 34 -15.98 -5.71 -10.56
CA VAL A 34 -14.60 -5.20 -10.65
C VAL A 34 -13.62 -6.32 -10.31
N PHE A 35 -12.57 -6.47 -11.11
CA PHE A 35 -11.49 -7.42 -10.83
C PHE A 35 -10.79 -7.07 -9.52
N HIS A 36 -10.68 -8.06 -8.63
CA HIS A 36 -9.89 -7.93 -7.42
C HIS A 36 -8.40 -8.09 -7.74
N GLN A 37 -7.58 -7.42 -6.95
CA GLN A 37 -6.13 -7.53 -6.93
C GLN A 37 -5.68 -7.96 -5.54
N ASP A 38 -4.44 -8.41 -5.40
CA ASP A 38 -3.84 -8.59 -4.08
C ASP A 38 -3.78 -7.23 -3.37
N ALA A 39 -4.09 -7.21 -2.06
CA ALA A 39 -4.04 -5.98 -1.28
C ALA A 39 -2.63 -5.37 -1.23
N GLU A 40 -1.61 -6.21 -1.33
CA GLU A 40 -0.21 -5.83 -1.51
C GLU A 40 0.32 -6.43 -2.81
N SER A 41 0.32 -5.63 -3.88
CA SER A 41 0.97 -6.06 -5.11
C SER A 41 2.48 -6.16 -4.91
N ARG A 42 3.09 -7.25 -5.39
CA ARG A 42 4.56 -7.42 -5.38
C ARG A 42 5.29 -6.25 -6.06
N MET A 43 4.63 -5.61 -7.04
CA MET A 43 5.19 -4.46 -7.75
C MET A 43 5.19 -3.19 -6.90
N ASP A 44 4.11 -2.97 -6.13
CA ASP A 44 4.02 -1.86 -5.17
C ASP A 44 5.09 -1.99 -4.08
N THR A 45 5.31 -3.21 -3.59
CA THR A 45 6.34 -3.49 -2.58
C THR A 45 7.74 -3.18 -3.10
N LYS A 46 8.07 -3.55 -4.35
CA LYS A 46 9.37 -3.23 -4.97
C LYS A 46 9.60 -1.73 -5.05
N LYS A 47 8.61 -0.98 -5.57
CA LYS A 47 8.70 0.49 -5.69
C LYS A 47 8.85 1.15 -4.31
N LYS A 48 8.11 0.67 -3.31
CA LYS A 48 8.21 1.16 -1.93
C LYS A 48 9.60 0.91 -1.34
N LEU A 49 10.16 -0.28 -1.54
CA LEU A 49 11.52 -0.62 -1.10
C LEU A 49 12.57 0.27 -1.76
N GLU A 50 12.46 0.52 -3.07
CA GLU A 50 13.37 1.40 -3.80
C GLU A 50 13.30 2.84 -3.28
N LEU A 51 12.10 3.38 -3.08
CA LEU A 51 11.92 4.73 -2.49
C LEU A 51 12.52 4.83 -1.08
N LEU A 52 12.38 3.78 -0.26
CA LEU A 52 12.98 3.73 1.08
C LEU A 52 14.50 3.65 1.02
N ALA A 53 15.05 2.84 0.11
CA ALA A 53 16.50 2.74 -0.11
C ALA A 53 17.08 4.09 -0.54
N ASN A 54 16.43 4.77 -1.50
CA ASN A 54 16.82 6.10 -1.95
C ASN A 54 16.75 7.14 -0.83
N ARG A 55 15.75 7.07 0.05
CA ARG A 55 15.68 7.94 1.23
C ARG A 55 16.82 7.66 2.22
N TYR A 56 17.19 6.40 2.41
CA TYR A 56 18.29 6.02 3.31
C TYR A 56 19.63 6.52 2.80
N THR A 57 19.91 6.37 1.50
CA THR A 57 21.16 6.85 0.89
C THR A 57 21.28 8.37 0.85
N GLN A 58 20.15 9.09 0.85
CA GLN A 58 20.11 10.55 0.89
C GLN A 58 20.17 11.14 2.31
N LYS A 59 20.19 10.35 3.38
CA LYS A 59 20.44 10.89 4.73
C LYS A 59 21.90 11.37 4.79
N PRO A 60 22.17 12.66 5.04
CA PRO A 60 23.54 13.10 5.29
C PRO A 60 24.03 12.37 6.55
N VAL A 61 25.19 11.73 6.43
CA VAL A 61 25.90 11.13 7.56
C VAL A 61 26.38 12.29 8.43
N THR A 62 25.52 12.82 9.31
CA THR A 62 25.98 13.74 10.33
C THR A 62 26.83 12.94 11.30
N ALA A 63 28.14 12.98 11.04
CA ALA A 63 29.16 12.51 11.95
C ALA A 63 29.01 13.26 13.28
N SER A 64 28.47 12.59 14.29
CA SER A 64 28.89 12.74 15.69
C SER A 64 28.07 11.83 16.60
N ALA A 65 28.53 10.59 16.74
CA ALA A 65 28.46 9.91 18.03
C ALA A 65 29.90 9.75 18.51
N VAL A 66 30.48 10.84 19.04
CA VAL A 66 31.72 10.74 19.81
C VAL A 66 31.33 10.08 21.13
N ASN A 67 31.77 8.83 21.33
CA ASN A 67 31.73 8.15 22.63
C ASN A 67 32.55 8.97 23.64
N LYS A 68 31.87 9.76 24.47
CA LYS A 68 32.45 10.45 25.63
C LYS A 68 32.27 9.60 26.89
N TYR A 69 32.94 8.46 26.96
CA TYR A 69 33.16 7.76 28.23
C TYR A 69 34.55 7.09 28.17
N ILE A 70 35.57 7.93 28.36
CA ILE A 70 36.88 7.55 28.91
C ILE A 70 36.84 7.97 30.38
#